data_AF-A0A9E5HAX7-F1
#
_entry.id   AF-A0A9E5HAX7-F1
#
_cell.length_a   1.000
_cell.length_b   1.000
_cell.length_c   1.000
_cell.angle_alpha   90.00
_cell.angle_beta   90.00
_cell.angle_gamma   90.00
#
_symmetry.space_group_name_H-M   'P 1'
#
loop_
_entity.id
_entity.type
_entity.pdbx_description
1 polymer ?
#
loop_
_entity_poly.entity_id
_entity_poly.type
_entity_poly.pdbx_seq_one_letter_code
_entity_poly.pdbx_strand_id
1 'polypeptide(L)'
;MHETPNRILTPEPIETKQFHNANDAWEHVNKIYTSSISFLRSKFQAVLSHQSGHQRYRAFYPEIRITTTTYDQIDSRLSFGHVPGPGRYSITVTRPDLFKNYLT
;
A
#
# COMPACT_ATOMS: atom_id res chain seq x y z
N MET A 1 22.06 -7.45 -32.19
CA MET A 1 20.64 -7.12 -31.94
C MET A 1 20.56 -6.68 -30.48
N HIS A 2 20.49 -5.38 -30.20
CA HIS A 2 20.39 -4.88 -28.82
C HIS A 2 18.92 -4.97 -28.39
N GLU A 3 18.60 -5.87 -27.46
CA GLU A 3 17.31 -5.88 -26.78
C GLU A 3 17.19 -4.58 -25.96
N THR A 4 16.31 -3.67 -26.38
CA THR A 4 15.93 -2.50 -25.59
C THR A 4 15.34 -3.00 -24.27
N PRO A 5 15.81 -2.54 -23.10
CA PRO A 5 15.26 -3.00 -21.83
C PRO A 5 13.77 -2.68 -21.81
N ASN A 6 12.94 -3.72 -21.67
CA ASN A 6 11.49 -3.60 -21.62
C ASN A 6 11.10 -2.77 -20.38
N ARG A 7 10.96 -1.45 -20.57
CA ARG A 7 10.74 -0.44 -19.52
C ARG A 7 9.46 -0.78 -18.77
N ILE A 8 9.55 -1.08 -17.48
CA ILE A 8 8.36 -1.36 -16.66
C ILE A 8 7.63 -0.04 -16.41
N LEU A 9 6.33 0.01 -16.74
CA LEU A 9 5.46 1.14 -16.44
C LEU A 9 4.75 0.91 -15.11
N THR A 10 4.76 1.93 -14.27
CA THR A 10 4.11 1.94 -12.94
C THR A 10 3.20 3.15 -12.82
N PRO A 11 2.20 3.15 -11.90
CA PRO A 11 1.45 4.36 -11.59
C PRO A 11 2.40 5.45 -11.07
N GLU A 12 1.95 6.71 -11.16
CA GLU A 12 2.66 7.83 -10.53
C GLU A 12 2.85 7.55 -9.03
N PRO A 13 4.11 7.62 -8.52
CA PRO A 13 4.39 7.36 -7.12
C PRO A 13 3.67 8.37 -6.22
N ILE A 14 3.01 7.86 -5.18
CA ILE A 14 2.47 8.67 -4.10
C ILE A 14 3.43 8.55 -2.92
N GLU A 15 3.95 9.68 -2.45
CA GLU A 15 4.93 9.70 -1.36
C GLU A 15 4.38 9.13 -0.05
N THR A 16 5.25 8.47 0.69
CA THR A 16 4.98 8.03 2.07
C THR A 16 4.88 9.24 2.99
N LYS A 17 3.92 9.22 3.92
CA LYS A 17 3.68 10.31 4.86
C LYS A 17 3.49 9.78 6.28
N GLN A 18 3.83 10.62 7.25
CA GLN A 18 3.55 10.36 8.67
C GLN A 18 2.23 11.01 9.06
N PHE A 19 1.47 10.33 9.90
CA PHE A 19 0.17 10.78 10.39
C PHE A 19 0.06 10.57 11.90
N HIS A 20 -0.73 11.42 12.55
CA HIS A 20 -1.09 11.29 13.97
C HIS A 20 -2.59 10.97 14.17
N ASN A 21 -3.36 10.90 13.08
CA ASN A 21 -4.76 10.52 13.06
C ASN A 21 -4.93 9.26 12.18
N ALA A 22 -5.65 8.27 12.69
CA ALA A 22 -5.86 7.00 11.99
C ALA A 22 -6.70 7.16 10.70
N ASN A 23 -7.68 8.06 10.68
CA ASN A 23 -8.50 8.32 9.49
C ASN A 23 -7.67 8.95 8.38
N ASP A 24 -6.83 9.94 8.68
CA ASP A 24 -5.95 10.57 7.69
C ASP A 24 -4.97 9.56 7.07
N ALA A 25 -4.42 8.66 7.90
CA ALA A 25 -3.56 7.58 7.45
C ALA A 25 -4.33 6.61 6.53
N TRP A 26 -5.54 6.22 6.92
CA TRP A 26 -6.40 5.34 6.13
C TRP A 26 -6.76 5.96 4.77
N GLU A 27 -7.11 7.25 4.73
CA GLU A 27 -7.42 7.94 3.48
C GLU A 27 -6.23 7.92 2.52
N HIS A 28 -5.01 8.12 3.03
CA HIS A 28 -3.79 8.06 2.23
C HIS A 28 -3.50 6.64 1.71
N VAL A 29 -3.66 5.62 2.55
CA VAL A 29 -3.54 4.21 2.17
C VAL A 29 -4.56 3.86 1.07
N ASN A 30 -5.82 4.28 1.24
CA ASN A 30 -6.89 4.04 0.27
C ASN A 30 -6.61 4.75 -1.07
N LYS A 31 -6.04 5.96 -1.05
CA LYS A 31 -5.60 6.68 -2.25
C LYS A 31 -4.51 5.91 -3.02
N ILE A 32 -3.49 5.41 -2.32
CA ILE A 32 -2.41 4.61 -2.93
C ILE A 32 -2.96 3.33 -3.57
N TYR A 33 -3.81 2.61 -2.84
CA TYR A 33 -4.45 1.39 -3.33
C TYR A 33 -5.32 1.66 -4.57
N THR A 34 -6.15 2.70 -4.52
CA THR A 34 -7.05 3.07 -5.62
C THR A 34 -6.28 3.48 -6.87
N SER A 35 -5.19 4.23 -6.73
CA SER A 35 -4.29 4.60 -7.84
C SER A 35 -3.71 3.35 -8.51
N SER A 36 -3.20 2.42 -7.70
CA SER A 36 -2.59 1.17 -8.17
C SER A 36 -3.59 0.28 -8.91
N ILE A 37 -4.79 0.08 -8.36
CA ILE A 37 -5.83 -0.73 -9.00
C ILE A 37 -6.37 -0.06 -10.26
N SER A 38 -6.58 1.27 -10.24
CA SER A 38 -7.05 2.01 -11.42
C SER A 38 -6.05 1.91 -12.57
N PHE A 39 -4.75 2.05 -12.28
CA PHE A 39 -3.68 1.88 -13.25
C PHE A 39 -3.70 0.47 -13.87
N LEU A 40 -3.70 -0.58 -13.05
CA LEU A 40 -3.68 -1.95 -13.56
C LEU A 40 -4.91 -2.27 -14.40
N ARG A 41 -6.11 -1.86 -13.95
CA ARG A 41 -7.36 -2.06 -14.69
C ARG A 41 -7.34 -1.36 -16.05
N SER A 42 -6.90 -0.09 -16.07
CA SER A 42 -6.81 0.69 -17.31
C SER A 42 -5.82 0.06 -18.31
N LYS A 43 -4.62 -0.33 -17.85
CA LYS A 43 -3.63 -0.95 -18.73
C LYS A 43 -4.06 -2.34 -19.20
N PHE A 44 -4.71 -3.11 -18.34
CA PHE A 44 -5.29 -4.41 -18.73
C PHE A 44 -6.36 -4.25 -19.82
N GLN A 45 -7.28 -3.28 -19.67
CA GLN A 45 -8.27 -2.98 -20.70
C GLN A 45 -7.64 -2.50 -22.02
N ALA A 46 -6.58 -1.71 -21.96
CA ALA A 46 -5.84 -1.26 -23.15
C ALA A 46 -5.19 -2.43 -23.90
N VAL A 47 -4.63 -3.39 -23.17
CA VAL A 47 -4.04 -4.63 -23.74
C VAL A 47 -5.10 -5.52 -24.39
N LEU A 48 -6.32 -5.56 -23.86
CA LEU A 48 -7.40 -6.33 -24.48
C LEU A 48 -7.94 -5.67 -25.75
N SER A 49 -8.00 -4.34 -25.79
CA SER A 49 -8.55 -3.58 -26.91
C SER A 49 -7.57 -3.38 -28.07
N HIS A 50 -6.27 -3.35 -27.77
CA HIS A 50 -5.22 -3.17 -28.77
C HIS A 50 -4.27 -4.37 -28.70
N GLN A 51 -3.94 -4.99 -29.83
CA GLN A 51 -2.80 -5.92 -29.95
C GLN A 51 -1.49 -5.13 -29.77
N SER A 52 -1.28 -4.63 -28.55
CA SER A 52 -0.14 -3.83 -28.17
C SER A 52 1.00 -4.76 -27.81
N GLY A 53 2.22 -4.44 -28.26
CA GLY A 53 3.41 -5.27 -28.09
C GLY A 53 3.73 -5.59 -26.62
N HIS A 54 4.78 -6.38 -26.39
CA HIS A 54 5.19 -6.86 -25.06
C HIS A 54 5.59 -5.72 -24.10
N GLN A 55 4.62 -5.05 -23.47
CA GLN A 55 4.81 -4.02 -22.45
C GLN A 55 4.59 -4.61 -21.05
N ARG A 56 5.49 -4.31 -20.11
CA ARG A 56 5.35 -4.72 -18.71
C ARG A 56 4.72 -3.60 -17.88
N TYR A 57 3.69 -3.96 -17.11
CA TYR A 57 3.02 -3.06 -16.17
C TYR A 57 3.16 -3.60 -14.75
N ARG A 58 3.36 -2.72 -13.77
CA ARG A 58 3.48 -3.09 -12.35
C ARG A 58 2.83 -2.04 -11.47
N ALA A 59 2.16 -2.48 -10.41
CA ALA A 59 1.69 -1.61 -9.33
C ALA A 59 1.91 -2.33 -8.00
N PHE A 60 1.76 -1.62 -6.88
CA PHE A 60 2.15 -2.08 -5.56
C PHE A 60 1.04 -1.88 -4.54
N TYR A 61 0.98 -2.74 -3.52
CA TYR A 61 0.13 -2.52 -2.36
C TYR A 61 0.70 -1.39 -1.50
N PRO A 62 -0.14 -0.56 -0.84
CA PRO A 62 0.33 0.38 0.17
C PRO A 62 0.93 -0.34 1.38
N GLU A 63 1.90 0.30 2.02
CA GLU A 63 2.46 -0.10 3.32
C GLU A 63 1.90 0.80 4.44
N ILE A 64 1.56 0.19 5.57
CA ILE A 64 1.37 0.89 6.85
C ILE A 64 2.54 0.55 7.76
N ARG A 65 3.06 1.54 8.47
CA ARG A 65 4.17 1.39 9.42
C ARG A 65 3.89 2.12 10.72
N ILE A 66 4.11 1.45 11.83
CA ILE A 66 4.16 2.05 13.17
C ILE A 66 5.57 1.96 13.73
N THR A 67 5.98 2.96 14.51
CA THR A 67 7.29 3.01 15.19
C THR A 67 7.06 3.33 16.66
N THR A 68 7.53 2.44 17.53
CA THR A 68 7.49 2.63 19.00
C THR A 68 8.92 2.77 19.50
N THR A 69 9.18 3.77 20.35
CA THR A 69 10.53 4.05 20.90
C THR A 69 10.67 3.66 22.37
N THR A 70 9.57 3.36 23.06
CA THR A 70 9.52 3.05 24.50
C THR A 70 9.02 1.65 24.77
N TYR A 71 9.37 1.12 25.94
CA TYR A 71 8.71 -0.05 26.50
C TYR A 71 7.47 0.43 27.26
N ASP A 72 6.29 0.23 26.69
CA ASP A 72 5.03 0.42 27.43
C ASP A 72 4.66 -0.87 28.15
N GLN A 73 4.17 -0.76 29.39
CA GLN A 73 3.59 -1.89 30.09
C GLN A 73 2.30 -2.30 29.38
N ILE A 74 2.27 -3.53 28.88
CA ILE A 74 1.10 -4.11 28.24
C ILE A 74 0.02 -4.32 29.31
N ASP A 75 -1.13 -3.62 29.19
CA ASP A 75 -2.31 -3.93 30.00
C ASP A 75 -2.83 -5.32 29.59
N SER A 76 -2.59 -6.32 30.44
CA SER A 76 -2.87 -7.73 30.14
C SER A 76 -4.36 -8.06 29.96
N ARG A 77 -5.26 -7.09 30.19
CA ARG A 77 -6.71 -7.25 29.98
C ARG A 77 -7.11 -7.17 28.51
N LEU A 78 -6.28 -6.57 27.65
CA LEU A 78 -6.51 -6.51 26.20
C LEU A 78 -5.71 -7.59 25.49
N SER A 79 -6.41 -8.52 24.84
CA SER A 79 -5.76 -9.61 24.09
C SER A 79 -5.07 -9.15 22.81
N PHE A 80 -5.26 -7.90 22.37
CA PHE A 80 -4.72 -7.33 21.12
C PHE A 80 -4.40 -5.84 21.27
N GLY A 81 -3.81 -5.23 20.23
CA GLY A 81 -3.51 -3.79 20.20
C GLY A 81 -2.19 -3.40 20.89
N HIS A 82 -1.32 -4.37 21.17
CA HIS A 82 -0.02 -4.15 21.78
C HIS A 82 1.11 -4.70 20.91
N VAL A 83 2.31 -4.14 21.08
CA VAL A 83 3.56 -4.62 20.48
C VAL A 83 4.53 -5.05 21.58
N PRO A 84 5.42 -6.03 21.34
CA PRO A 84 6.27 -6.58 22.38
C PRO A 84 7.37 -5.63 22.88
N GLY A 85 7.67 -4.54 22.17
CA GLY A 85 8.66 -3.56 22.59
C GLY A 85 8.94 -2.47 21.55
N PRO A 86 9.98 -1.66 21.77
CA PRO A 86 10.43 -0.67 20.80
C PRO A 86 10.79 -1.33 19.46
N GLY A 87 10.34 -0.74 18.37
CA GLY A 87 10.58 -1.31 17.04
C GLY A 87 9.77 -0.66 15.94
N ARG A 88 10.01 -1.15 14.73
CA ARG A 88 9.25 -0.82 13.53
C ARG A 88 8.43 -2.03 13.10
N TYR A 89 7.12 -1.85 13.01
CA TYR A 89 6.20 -2.89 12.56
C TYR A 89 5.51 -2.39 11.31
N SER A 90 5.56 -3.17 10.23
CA SER A 90 4.95 -2.80 8.95
C SER A 90 4.20 -3.97 8.33
N ILE A 91 3.16 -3.62 7.58
CA ILE A 91 2.35 -4.55 6.78
C ILE A 91 2.02 -3.90 5.44
N THR A 92 1.84 -4.73 4.41
CA THR A 92 1.18 -4.29 3.18
C THR A 92 -0.33 -4.51 3.29
N VAL A 93 -1.13 -3.58 2.76
CA VAL A 93 -2.58 -3.61 2.89
C VAL A 93 -3.25 -3.76 1.53
N THR A 94 -4.26 -4.63 1.47
CA THR A 94 -5.18 -4.76 0.32
C THR A 94 -6.61 -4.48 0.79
N ARG A 95 -7.48 -4.07 -0.13
CA ARG A 95 -8.90 -3.72 0.16
C ARG A 95 -9.07 -2.83 1.41
N PRO A 96 -8.37 -1.68 1.49
CA PRO A 96 -8.52 -0.77 2.63
C PRO A 96 -9.96 -0.27 2.81
N ASP A 97 -10.76 -0.24 1.73
CA ASP A 97 -12.20 0.01 1.76
C ASP A 97 -12.95 -0.99 2.65
N LEU A 98 -12.64 -2.28 2.53
CA LEU A 98 -13.28 -3.34 3.31
C LEU A 98 -12.85 -3.31 4.78
N PHE A 99 -11.59 -2.95 5.03
CA PHE A 99 -10.99 -2.96 6.36
C PHE A 99 -11.00 -1.60 7.06
N LYS A 100 -11.78 -0.62 6.57
CA LYS A 100 -11.79 0.74 7.14
C LYS A 100 -11.96 0.71 8.66
N ASN A 101 -13.04 0.11 9.15
CA ASN A 101 -13.36 0.06 10.58
C ASN A 101 -12.34 -0.74 11.42
N TYR A 102 -11.51 -1.58 10.80
CA TYR A 102 -10.45 -2.30 11.49
C TYR A 102 -9.14 -1.49 11.57
N LEU A 103 -8.94 -0.57 10.63
CA LEU A 103 -7.71 0.21 10.48
C LEU A 103 -7.80 1.64 11.05
N THR A 104 -9.00 2.08 11.47
CA THR A 104 -9.27 3.43 12.00
C THR A 104 -9.70 3.40 13.45
#